data_AF-A0A2S2NAA4-F1
#
_entry.id   AF-A0A2S2NAA4-F1
#
_cell.length_a   1.000
_cell.length_b   1.000
_cell.length_c   1.000
_cell.angle_alpha   90.00
_cell.angle_beta   90.00
_cell.angle_gamma   90.00
#
_symmetry.space_group_name_H-M   'P 1'
#
loop_
_entity.id
_entity.type
_entity.pdbx_description
1 polymer ?
#
loop_
_entity_poly.entity_id
_entity_poly.type
_entity_poly.pdbx_seq_one_letter_code
_entity_poly.pdbx_strand_id
1 'polypeptide(L)'
;VNEQCDINGLICLNTHYAELSVLKRKESKRPGLECLCVPSCIEPEINIITVESFKTNENESIIQLMMDRLPAERLKRNVVRGRLDVLVSLGGSVALFVGASILSFLEIIYYFIIRMRNVNIPKLKRSKTSKCEFKIK
;
A
#
# COMPACT_ATOMS: atom_id res chain seq x y z
N VAL A 1 34.02 -30.74 9.56
CA VAL A 1 33.68 -30.88 8.12
C VAL A 1 33.81 -29.49 7.53
N ASN A 2 34.78 -29.27 6.64
CA ASN A 2 34.97 -27.96 6.00
C ASN A 2 33.86 -27.76 4.98
N GLU A 3 32.88 -26.91 5.30
CA GLU A 3 31.75 -26.57 4.42
C GLU A 3 32.13 -25.51 3.37
N GLN A 4 33.36 -25.57 2.87
CA GLN A 4 33.86 -24.64 1.86
C GLN A 4 33.89 -25.35 0.52
N CYS A 5 33.46 -24.64 -0.52
CA CYS A 5 33.44 -25.18 -1.88
C CYS A 5 34.87 -25.38 -2.37
N ASP A 6 35.23 -26.63 -2.67
CA ASP A 6 36.53 -26.98 -3.24
C ASP A 6 36.56 -26.72 -4.77
N ILE A 7 37.71 -26.87 -5.42
CA ILE A 7 37.88 -26.64 -6.88
C ILE A 7 36.85 -27.45 -7.69
N ASN A 8 36.57 -28.68 -7.28
CA ASN A 8 35.56 -29.52 -7.94
C ASN A 8 34.14 -28.95 -7.80
N GLY A 9 33.84 -28.29 -6.68
CA GLY A 9 32.58 -27.59 -6.47
C GLY A 9 32.45 -26.34 -7.34
N LEU A 10 33.54 -25.60 -7.55
CA LEU A 10 33.60 -24.48 -8.50
C LEU A 10 33.35 -24.94 -9.94
N ILE A 11 33.90 -26.09 -10.35
CA ILE A 11 33.65 -26.69 -11.67
C ILE A 11 32.17 -27.05 -11.82
N CYS A 12 31.56 -27.63 -10.78
CA CYS A 12 30.12 -27.95 -10.75
C CYS A 12 29.25 -26.69 -10.88
N LEU A 13 29.56 -25.64 -10.12
CA LEU A 13 28.88 -24.34 -10.19
C LEU A 13 28.97 -23.72 -11.59
N ASN A 14 30.14 -23.75 -12.22
CA ASN A 14 30.32 -23.24 -13.57
C ASN A 14 29.51 -24.04 -14.61
N THR A 15 29.38 -25.35 -14.41
CA THR A 15 28.57 -26.23 -15.27
C THR A 15 27.09 -25.85 -15.23
N HIS A 16 26.57 -25.45 -14.05
CA HIS A 16 25.18 -25.02 -13.85
C HIS A 16 25.00 -23.50 -13.82
N TYR A 17 25.97 -22.73 -14.31
CA TYR A 17 25.98 -21.27 -14.22
C TYR A 17 24.70 -20.65 -14.81
N ALA A 18 24.20 -21.17 -15.94
CA ALA A 18 23.00 -20.65 -16.60
C ALA A 18 21.71 -20.79 -15.77
N GLU A 19 21.66 -21.76 -14.85
CA GLU A 19 20.51 -22.00 -13.97
C GLU A 19 20.63 -21.24 -12.64
N LEU A 20 21.85 -20.99 -12.18
CA LEU A 20 22.14 -20.41 -10.86
C LEU A 20 22.41 -18.90 -10.90
N SER A 21 23.01 -18.38 -11.98
CA SER A 21 23.41 -16.97 -12.08
C SER A 21 22.25 -16.01 -12.35
N VAL A 22 21.14 -16.52 -12.87
CA VAL A 22 19.98 -15.72 -13.24
C VAL A 22 18.84 -15.98 -12.26
N LEU A 23 18.42 -14.94 -11.55
CA LEU A 23 17.19 -14.99 -10.76
C LEU A 23 15.99 -14.83 -11.68
N LYS A 24 15.00 -15.70 -11.52
CA LYS A 24 13.79 -15.71 -12.32
C LYS A 24 12.56 -15.49 -11.45
N ARG A 25 11.54 -14.87 -12.03
CA ARG A 25 10.21 -14.80 -11.43
C ARG A 25 9.47 -16.13 -11.67
N LYS A 26 8.60 -16.51 -10.73
CA LYS A 26 7.77 -17.73 -10.81
C LYS A 26 7.06 -17.92 -12.16
N GLU A 27 6.64 -16.83 -12.79
CA GLU A 27 5.90 -16.86 -14.06
C GLU A 27 6.77 -16.80 -15.32
N SER A 28 8.09 -16.73 -15.19
CA SER A 28 8.99 -16.62 -16.35
C SER A 28 9.43 -18.01 -16.84
N LYS A 29 9.38 -18.22 -18.16
CA LYS A 29 9.84 -19.46 -18.84
C LYS A 29 11.36 -19.55 -19.02
N ARG A 30 12.13 -18.60 -18.47
CA ARG A 30 13.59 -18.56 -18.61
C ARG A 30 14.23 -19.55 -17.61
N PRO A 31 15.36 -20.18 -17.97
CA PRO A 31 16.17 -20.88 -16.98
C PRO A 31 16.67 -19.88 -15.93
N GLY A 32 16.75 -20.33 -14.68
CA GLY A 32 17.10 -19.46 -13.55
C GLY A 32 16.50 -19.93 -12.23
N LEU A 33 17.05 -19.42 -11.14
CA LEU A 33 16.63 -19.70 -9.78
C LEU A 33 15.38 -18.88 -9.44
N GLU A 34 14.31 -19.53 -8.98
CA GLU A 34 13.09 -18.80 -8.60
C GLU A 34 13.34 -18.00 -7.31
N CYS A 35 13.15 -16.69 -7.37
CA CYS A 35 13.34 -15.82 -6.21
C CYS A 35 12.16 -14.85 -6.01
N LEU A 36 11.75 -14.72 -4.75
CA LEU A 36 10.72 -13.79 -4.29
C LEU A 36 11.36 -12.47 -3.83
N CYS A 37 12.26 -11.90 -4.64
CA CYS A 37 12.88 -10.62 -4.32
C CYS A 37 11.86 -9.49 -4.53
N VAL A 38 11.50 -8.82 -3.44
CA VAL A 38 10.76 -7.55 -3.48
C VAL A 38 11.76 -6.40 -3.61
N PRO A 39 11.44 -5.34 -4.38
CA PRO A 39 12.32 -4.18 -4.46
C PRO A 39 12.42 -3.48 -3.10
N SER A 40 13.57 -2.89 -2.82
CA SER A 40 13.79 -2.04 -1.64
C SER A 40 12.84 -0.84 -1.68
N CYS A 41 12.36 -0.42 -0.50
CA CYS A 41 11.53 0.80 -0.38
C CYS A 41 12.33 2.08 -0.64
N ILE A 42 13.62 2.06 -0.33
CA ILE A 42 14.57 3.15 -0.52
C ILE A 42 15.73 2.56 -1.31
N GLU A 43 15.97 3.09 -2.51
CA GLU A 43 17.01 2.61 -3.41
C GLU A 43 17.74 3.82 -4.01
N PRO A 44 19.07 3.96 -3.81
CA PRO A 44 19.85 5.02 -4.44
C PRO A 44 20.14 4.69 -5.91
N GLU A 45 19.98 5.68 -6.78
CA GLU A 45 20.33 5.58 -8.20
C GLU A 45 21.52 6.49 -8.51
N ILE A 46 22.63 5.90 -8.96
CA ILE A 46 23.85 6.62 -9.32
C ILE A 46 23.96 6.66 -10.84
N ASN A 47 24.04 7.88 -11.39
CA ASN A 47 24.19 8.11 -12.83
C ASN A 47 25.57 8.71 -13.11
N ILE A 48 26.29 8.10 -14.05
CA ILE A 48 27.61 8.58 -14.50
C ILE A 48 27.38 9.66 -15.56
N ILE A 49 27.79 10.89 -15.27
CA ILE A 49 27.58 12.04 -16.16
C ILE A 49 28.76 12.21 -17.10
N THR A 50 29.98 12.17 -16.55
CA THR A 50 31.23 12.30 -17.30
C THR A 50 32.23 11.26 -16.81
N VAL A 51 33.02 10.73 -17.74
CA VAL A 51 34.16 9.85 -17.45
C VAL A 51 35.36 10.47 -18.14
N GLU A 52 36.34 10.86 -17.33
CA GLU A 52 37.62 11.35 -17.83
C GLU A 52 38.70 10.33 -17.50
N SER A 53 39.44 9.91 -18.53
CA SER A 53 40.54 8.97 -18.37
C SER A 53 41.84 9.70 -18.67
N PHE A 54 42.68 9.84 -17.66
CA PHE A 54 44.03 10.38 -17.81
C PHE A 54 45.02 9.21 -17.83
N LYS A 55 46.00 9.27 -18.74
CA LYS A 55 47.11 8.30 -18.72
C LYS A 55 48.04 8.66 -17.57
N THR A 56 48.03 7.84 -16.53
CA THR A 56 49.03 7.87 -15.46
C THR A 56 50.17 6.90 -15.82
N ASN A 57 51.29 7.00 -15.10
CA ASN A 57 52.41 6.06 -15.20
C ASN A 57 51.93 4.60 -15.09
N GLU A 58 52.64 3.69 -15.74
CA GLU A 58 52.19 2.32 -16.03
C GLU A 58 51.83 1.44 -14.81
N ASN A 59 52.20 1.87 -13.60
CA ASN A 59 52.04 1.10 -12.37
C ASN A 59 50.97 1.64 -11.41
N GLU A 60 50.32 2.78 -11.71
CA GLU A 60 49.35 3.40 -10.82
C GLU A 60 48.05 3.78 -11.54
N SER A 61 46.92 3.33 -10.99
CA SER A 61 45.58 3.73 -11.41
C SER A 61 44.93 4.57 -10.32
N ILE A 62 44.65 5.84 -10.61
CA ILE A 62 43.96 6.74 -9.68
C ILE A 62 42.53 6.92 -10.17
N ILE A 63 41.55 6.59 -9.31
CA ILE A 63 40.13 6.79 -9.58
C ILE A 63 39.64 7.92 -8.68
N GLN A 64 39.16 9.01 -9.29
CA GLN A 64 38.54 10.11 -8.57
C GLN A 64 37.04 10.12 -8.87
N LEU A 65 36.23 10.09 -7.81
CA LEU A 65 34.78 10.22 -7.92
C LEU A 65 34.38 11.60 -7.42
N MET A 66 33.70 12.36 -8.27
CA MET A 66 33.18 13.67 -7.93
C MET A 66 31.68 13.74 -8.21
N MET A 67 30.93 14.28 -7.26
CA MET A 67 29.49 14.47 -7.40
C MET A 67 29.21 15.85 -8.00
N ASP A 68 28.45 15.91 -9.11
CA ASP A 68 27.98 17.18 -9.68
C ASP A 68 27.01 17.89 -8.72
N ARG A 69 26.17 17.13 -8.00
CA ARG A 69 25.14 17.63 -7.09
C ARG A 69 24.99 16.74 -5.87
N LEU A 70 24.50 17.32 -4.78
CA LEU A 70 24.12 16.56 -3.59
C LEU A 70 23.00 15.55 -3.92
N PRO A 71 22.97 14.38 -3.24
CA PRO A 71 21.92 13.38 -3.46
C PRO A 71 20.55 13.98 -3.15
N ALA A 72 19.61 13.81 -4.08
CA ALA A 72 18.24 14.34 -3.97
C ALA A 72 17.21 13.23 -4.18
N GLU A 73 16.10 13.30 -3.43
CA GLU A 73 14.97 12.38 -3.61
C GLU A 73 14.24 12.69 -4.92
N ARG A 74 14.41 11.85 -5.95
CA ARG A 74 13.75 12.03 -7.25
C ARG A 74 12.34 11.43 -7.31
N LEU A 75 12.13 10.31 -6.62
CA LEU A 75 10.87 9.56 -6.67
C LEU A 75 10.40 9.23 -5.26
N LYS A 76 9.25 9.78 -4.87
CA LYS A 76 8.56 9.46 -3.62
C LYS A 76 7.14 9.01 -3.93
N ARG A 77 6.80 7.80 -3.51
CA ARG A 77 5.41 7.30 -3.59
C ARG A 77 4.69 7.72 -2.32
N ASN A 78 3.67 8.57 -2.45
CA ASN A 78 2.81 8.96 -1.34
C ASN A 78 1.43 8.31 -1.48
N VAL A 79 0.84 7.91 -0.37
CA VAL A 79 -0.52 7.36 -0.34
C VAL A 79 -1.50 8.54 -0.41
N VAL A 80 -2.05 8.79 -1.60
CA VAL A 80 -2.95 9.93 -1.86
C VAL A 80 -4.35 9.78 -1.26
N ARG A 81 -4.80 8.54 -0.99
CA ARG A 81 -6.11 8.25 -0.40
C ARG A 81 -6.01 7.21 0.71
N GLY A 82 -6.19 7.67 1.94
CA GLY A 82 -6.28 6.83 3.12
C GLY A 82 -7.70 6.32 3.37
N ARG A 83 -7.83 5.37 4.30
CA ARG A 83 -9.14 4.87 4.76
C ARG A 83 -10.04 5.98 5.31
N LEU A 84 -9.43 6.98 5.95
CA LEU A 84 -10.14 8.12 6.53
C LEU A 84 -10.75 9.02 5.44
N ASP A 85 -10.09 9.21 4.29
CA ASP A 85 -10.63 10.01 3.17
C ASP A 85 -11.89 9.37 2.56
N VAL A 86 -11.87 8.04 2.47
CA VAL A 86 -13.03 7.26 2.01
C VAL A 86 -14.20 7.40 2.98
N LEU A 87 -13.94 7.28 4.29
CA LEU A 87 -14.97 7.43 5.31
C LEU A 87 -15.55 8.85 5.34
N VAL A 88 -14.70 9.88 5.22
CA VAL A 88 -15.12 11.29 5.19
C VAL A 88 -15.99 11.57 3.97
N SER A 89 -15.58 11.11 2.78
CA SER A 89 -16.35 11.33 1.55
C SER A 89 -17.70 10.61 1.59
N LEU A 90 -17.72 9.34 2.02
CA LEU A 90 -18.95 8.56 2.11
C LEU A 90 -19.89 9.10 3.19
N GLY A 91 -19.34 9.42 4.37
CA GLY A 91 -20.09 9.99 5.48
C GLY A 91 -20.69 11.35 5.12
N GLY A 92 -19.93 12.20 4.42
CA GLY A 92 -20.42 13.49 3.93
C GLY A 92 -21.60 13.35 2.97
N SER A 93 -21.50 12.46 1.98
CA SER A 93 -22.62 12.20 1.07
C SER A 93 -23.85 11.66 1.81
N VAL A 94 -23.69 10.64 2.66
CA VAL A 94 -24.80 10.06 3.43
C VAL A 94 -25.44 11.09 4.34
N ALA A 95 -24.65 11.89 5.05
CA ALA A 95 -25.15 12.93 5.94
C ALA A 95 -25.91 14.04 5.19
N LEU A 96 -25.48 14.43 3.98
CA LEU A 96 -26.19 15.42 3.16
C LEU A 96 -27.55 14.90 2.68
N PHE A 97 -27.62 13.66 2.18
CA PHE A 97 -28.89 13.08 1.73
C PHE A 97 -29.86 12.85 2.91
N VAL A 98 -29.36 12.38 4.04
CA VAL A 98 -30.16 12.19 5.26
C VAL A 98 -30.58 13.53 5.87
N GLY A 99 -29.67 14.50 5.91
CA GLY A 99 -29.92 15.84 6.46
C GLY A 99 -30.94 16.65 5.66
N ALA A 100 -30.92 16.55 4.32
CA ALA A 100 -31.94 17.16 3.46
C ALA A 100 -33.35 16.59 3.72
N SER A 101 -33.43 15.36 4.26
CA SER A 101 -34.68 14.65 4.58
C SER A 101 -34.80 14.35 6.08
N ILE A 102 -34.36 15.27 6.95
CA ILE A 102 -34.19 14.99 8.39
C ILE A 102 -35.49 14.57 9.09
N LEU A 103 -36.63 15.16 8.72
CA LEU A 103 -37.92 14.84 9.33
C LEU A 103 -38.33 13.39 9.05
N SER A 104 -38.20 12.95 7.81
CA SER A 104 -38.50 11.58 7.38
C SER A 104 -37.50 10.58 7.97
N PHE A 105 -36.24 10.96 8.12
CA PHE A 105 -35.23 10.11 8.76
C PHE A 105 -35.53 9.87 10.25
N LEU A 106 -35.96 10.90 10.99
CA LEU A 106 -36.35 10.76 12.39
C LEU A 106 -37.58 9.86 12.56
N GLU A 107 -38.54 9.91 11.64
CA GLU A 107 -39.70 9.02 11.64
C GLU A 107 -39.30 7.55 11.45
N ILE A 108 -38.41 7.28 10.50
CA ILE A 108 -37.85 5.93 10.26
C ILE A 108 -37.13 5.42 11.52
N ILE A 109 -36.29 6.25 12.15
CA ILE A 109 -35.61 5.89 13.40
C ILE A 109 -36.61 5.63 14.53
N TYR A 110 -37.62 6.48 14.69
CA TYR A 110 -38.66 6.33 15.71
C TYR A 110 -39.43 5.01 15.54
N TYR A 111 -39.85 4.70 14.31
CA TYR A 111 -40.50 3.43 13.98
C TYR A 111 -39.58 2.23 14.24
N PHE A 112 -38.31 2.32 13.85
CA PHE A 112 -37.32 1.25 14.03
C PHE A 112 -37.07 0.96 15.51
N ILE A 113 -36.84 1.99 16.34
CA ILE A 113 -36.61 1.84 17.78
C ILE A 113 -37.83 1.24 18.48
N ILE A 114 -39.04 1.68 18.15
CA ILE A 114 -40.27 1.15 18.75
C ILE A 114 -40.52 -0.29 18.30
N ARG A 115 -40.33 -0.61 17.02
CA ARG A 115 -40.54 -1.96 16.50
C ARG A 115 -39.50 -2.94 17.05
N MET A 116 -38.23 -2.55 17.11
CA MET A 116 -37.16 -3.36 17.72
C MET A 116 -37.42 -3.60 19.21
N ARG A 117 -37.89 -2.58 19.94
CA ARG A 117 -38.23 -2.71 21.35
C ARG A 117 -39.49 -3.54 21.60
N ASN A 118 -40.46 -3.53 20.68
CA ASN A 118 -41.63 -4.43 20.73
C ASN A 118 -41.30 -5.88 20.36
N VAL A 119 -40.26 -6.14 19.56
CA VAL A 119 -39.78 -7.50 19.25
C VAL A 119 -39.01 -8.10 20.44
N ASN A 120 -38.30 -7.27 21.21
CA ASN A 120 -37.54 -7.70 22.40
C ASN A 120 -38.31 -7.60 23.74
N ILE A 121 -39.61 -7.30 23.72
CA ILE A 121 -40.46 -7.34 24.92
C ILE A 121 -41.46 -8.49 24.78
N PRO A 122 -41.33 -9.59 25.54
CA PRO A 122 -42.48 -10.40 25.85
C PRO A 122 -43.49 -9.53 26.60
N LYS A 123 -44.57 -9.16 25.89
CA LYS A 123 -45.85 -8.61 26.36
C LYS A 123 -45.79 -7.85 27.69
N LEU A 124 -45.62 -6.53 27.68
CA LEU A 124 -46.24 -5.68 28.70
C LEU A 124 -46.69 -4.30 28.16
N LYS A 125 -48.02 -4.24 28.01
CA LYS A 125 -48.97 -3.12 28.10
C LYS A 125 -48.75 -1.82 27.30
N ARG A 126 -49.67 -1.65 26.34
CA ARG A 126 -50.10 -0.44 25.63
C ARG A 126 -50.51 0.69 26.61
N SER A 127 -49.96 1.89 26.45
CA SER A 127 -50.55 3.16 26.94
C SER A 127 -50.45 4.20 25.80
N LYS A 128 -51.60 4.57 25.22
CA LYS A 128 -52.38 5.82 25.43
C LYS A 128 -51.73 7.08 24.81
N THR A 129 -52.24 7.41 23.62
CA THR A 129 -52.65 8.75 23.14
C THR A 129 -51.89 10.00 23.60
N SER A 130 -51.33 10.74 22.65
CA SER A 130 -51.36 12.20 22.66
C SER A 130 -51.71 12.73 21.28
N LYS A 131 -52.88 13.36 21.22
CA LYS A 131 -53.44 14.15 20.13
C LYS A 131 -52.97 15.58 20.37
N CYS A 132 -52.34 16.23 19.40
CA CYS A 132 -52.19 17.68 19.35
C CYS A 132 -52.35 18.13 17.90
N GLU A 133 -53.50 18.75 17.62
CA GLU A 133 -53.71 19.54 16.40
C GLU A 133 -52.83 20.79 16.43
N PHE A 134 -52.25 21.15 15.29
CA PHE A 134 -51.67 22.47 15.07
C PHE A 134 -52.52 23.20 14.03
N LYS A 135 -53.35 24.11 14.50
CA LYS A 135 -54.24 24.95 13.69
C LYS A 135 -53.46 26.19 13.25
N ILE A 136 -53.32 26.35 11.94
CA ILE A 136 -52.70 27.51 11.29
C ILE A 136 -53.64 28.71 11.43
N LYS A 137 -53.08 29.87 11.80
CA LYS A 137 -53.69 31.19 11.66
C LYS A 137 -52.75 32.06 10.82
#